data_AF-A0A1V4UE45-F1
#
_entry.id   AF-A0A1V4UE45-F1
#
_cell.length_a   1.000
_cell.length_b   1.000
_cell.length_c   1.000
_cell.angle_alpha   90.00
_cell.angle_beta   90.00
_cell.angle_gamma   90.00
#
_symmetry.space_group_name_H-M   'P 1'
#
loop_
_entity.id
_entity.type
_entity.pdbx_description
1 polymer ?
#
loop_
_entity_poly.entity_id
_entity_poly.type
_entity_poly.pdbx_seq_one_letter_code
_entity_poly.pdbx_strand_id
1 'polypeptide(L)'
;MTIGSVPVKFRISVDHDQCMVCGRCVENCPYDVFRLENGKIHVNSRKCVACHRCIAMCPRDAISIRERPVDYRSHPVWTTEIREDIYNQARTGKIILAGMGNAKPYPIIFDSLVLDACQVTNPSIDPLREPMELRTYLGKKPSRLEIREKGSEVEVLTPIGPNLQLETPIMVGHMSYGAISLNAQASIARAVSATGTFMGTGEGGLHQSLYPYQDHMIVQVASGRFGVDINYLERGAAIEIKIGQGAKPGIGGHLPGEKVCEDVSCTRMIPVGSDAISPAPHHDIYSIEDLKQLVRSLKEATEWKKPVFVKIAAVHNSAAIAAGIARSAADAVVVDGFRGGTGAAPKAFRDHVGIPIEAAIASVDAKLRSQGIRNEVSLIASGGIRESADVAKVIALGADAVYIGTAALVAMGCRVCGTCYRGLCPWGIATQRPDLVARLDPDIASQNVANLIHAWTLELSELMGAAGINSIESLRGNRDRLRGYLLDESIMKVLDVKPVGA
;
A
#
# COMPACT_ATOMS: atom_id res chain seq x y z
N MET A 1 -40.11 -12.81 -14.12
CA MET A 1 -39.09 -13.82 -14.50
C MET A 1 -37.87 -13.58 -13.63
N THR A 2 -37.64 -14.39 -12.61
CA THR A 2 -36.48 -14.25 -11.73
C THR A 2 -35.24 -14.73 -12.49
N ILE A 3 -34.24 -13.87 -12.64
CA ILE A 3 -32.89 -14.30 -13.02
C ILE A 3 -32.53 -15.41 -12.01
N GLY A 4 -32.33 -16.64 -12.49
CA GLY A 4 -32.07 -17.81 -11.63
C GLY A 4 -30.88 -17.57 -10.68
N SER A 5 -30.69 -18.46 -9.69
CA SER A 5 -29.63 -18.24 -8.69
C SER A 5 -28.24 -18.29 -9.33
N VAL A 6 -27.42 -17.26 -9.10
CA VAL A 6 -25.98 -17.26 -9.41
C VAL A 6 -25.33 -18.50 -8.78
N PRO A 7 -24.46 -19.24 -9.48
CA PRO A 7 -23.71 -20.36 -8.91
C PRO A 7 -22.91 -19.96 -7.67
N VAL A 8 -22.62 -20.91 -6.79
CA VAL A 8 -21.79 -20.66 -5.61
C VAL A 8 -20.33 -20.45 -6.02
N LYS A 9 -19.74 -19.32 -5.63
CA LYS A 9 -18.31 -19.05 -5.89
C LYS A 9 -17.39 -19.99 -5.12
N PHE A 10 -17.75 -20.33 -3.88
CA PHE A 10 -16.99 -21.27 -3.05
C PHE A 10 -17.94 -22.34 -2.50
N ARG A 11 -17.57 -23.62 -2.57
CA ARG A 11 -18.25 -24.70 -1.84
C ARG A 11 -17.40 -25.13 -0.66
N ILE A 12 -18.05 -25.19 0.48
CA ILE A 12 -17.45 -25.57 1.75
C ILE A 12 -17.99 -26.94 2.10
N SER A 13 -17.09 -27.84 2.49
CA SER A 13 -17.44 -29.19 2.94
C SER A 13 -16.89 -29.38 4.35
N VAL A 14 -17.66 -30.07 5.19
CA VAL A 14 -17.24 -30.50 6.53
C VAL A 14 -17.16 -32.02 6.48
N ASP A 15 -15.98 -32.56 6.76
CA ASP A 15 -15.79 -34.00 6.94
C ASP A 15 -16.42 -34.40 8.28
N HIS A 16 -17.49 -35.21 8.23
CA HIS A 16 -18.23 -35.61 9.43
C HIS A 16 -17.55 -36.71 10.24
N ASP A 17 -16.65 -37.48 9.63
CA ASP A 17 -15.86 -38.51 10.34
C ASP A 17 -14.73 -37.85 11.14
N GLN A 18 -14.20 -36.74 10.62
CA GLN A 18 -13.15 -35.97 11.28
C GLN A 18 -13.71 -34.91 12.25
N CYS A 19 -14.86 -34.30 11.94
CA CYS A 19 -15.44 -33.21 12.72
C CYS A 19 -16.00 -33.67 14.06
N MET A 20 -15.51 -33.06 15.14
CA MET A 20 -16.02 -33.29 16.51
C MET A 20 -17.13 -32.32 16.95
N VAL A 21 -17.78 -31.62 16.01
CA VAL A 21 -18.90 -30.70 16.25
C VAL A 21 -18.61 -29.65 17.36
N CYS A 22 -17.38 -29.17 17.45
CA CYS A 22 -16.96 -28.24 18.51
C CYS A 22 -17.51 -26.79 18.39
N GLY A 23 -18.27 -26.47 17.35
CA GLY A 23 -18.86 -25.13 17.16
C GLY A 23 -17.91 -24.00 16.72
N ARG A 24 -16.58 -24.18 16.81
CA ARG A 24 -15.59 -23.12 16.50
C ARG A 24 -15.74 -22.47 15.12
N CYS A 25 -16.16 -23.23 14.10
CA CYS A 25 -16.39 -22.69 12.76
C CYS A 25 -17.56 -21.70 12.71
N VAL A 26 -18.57 -21.89 13.57
CA VAL A 26 -19.71 -20.99 13.77
C VAL A 26 -19.24 -19.71 14.45
N GLU A 27 -18.54 -19.84 15.59
CA GLU A 27 -18.01 -18.70 16.37
C GLU A 27 -17.06 -17.82 15.56
N ASN A 28 -16.25 -18.43 14.71
CA ASN A 28 -15.21 -17.72 13.96
C ASN A 28 -15.67 -17.16 12.61
N CYS A 29 -16.89 -17.46 12.14
CA CYS A 29 -17.38 -17.02 10.84
C CYS A 29 -18.35 -15.82 10.95
N PRO A 30 -17.88 -14.58 10.75
CA PRO A 30 -18.74 -13.39 10.80
C PRO A 30 -19.67 -13.25 9.57
N TYR A 31 -19.58 -14.18 8.63
CA TYR A 31 -20.42 -14.23 7.43
C TYR A 31 -21.59 -15.21 7.56
N ASP A 32 -21.79 -15.84 8.72
CA ASP A 32 -22.83 -16.84 8.99
C ASP A 32 -22.85 -17.98 7.96
N VAL A 33 -21.67 -18.47 7.56
CA VAL A 33 -21.54 -19.63 6.68
C VAL A 33 -21.92 -20.91 7.43
N PHE A 34 -21.65 -20.99 8.73
CA PHE A 34 -21.89 -22.18 9.53
C PHE A 34 -23.02 -21.93 10.55
N ARG A 35 -23.83 -22.95 10.81
CA ARG A 35 -24.79 -23.00 11.92
C ARG A 35 -24.72 -24.35 12.61
N LEU A 36 -24.90 -24.37 13.93
CA LEU A 36 -25.00 -25.60 14.70
C LEU A 36 -26.48 -25.83 15.05
N GLU A 37 -27.09 -26.86 14.46
CA GLU A 37 -28.49 -27.25 14.70
C GLU A 37 -28.55 -28.77 14.89
N ASN A 38 -29.27 -29.24 15.90
CA ASN A 38 -29.46 -30.67 16.20
C ASN A 38 -28.15 -31.49 16.24
N GLY A 39 -27.08 -30.92 16.81
CA GLY A 39 -25.77 -31.57 16.90
C GLY A 39 -25.04 -31.73 15.56
N LYS A 40 -25.43 -30.98 14.51
CA LYS A 40 -24.78 -31.00 13.19
C LYS A 40 -24.41 -29.60 12.73
N ILE A 41 -23.28 -29.53 12.02
CA ILE A 41 -22.83 -28.29 11.37
C ILE A 41 -23.49 -28.18 10.00
N HIS A 42 -24.34 -27.17 9.84
CA HIS A 42 -24.97 -26.81 8.58
C HIS A 42 -24.16 -25.71 7.88
N VAL A 43 -24.02 -25.81 6.55
CA VAL A 43 -23.13 -24.96 5.75
C VAL A 43 -23.92 -24.22 4.67
N ASN A 44 -23.86 -22.88 4.68
CA ASN A 44 -24.34 -22.02 3.60
C ASN A 44 -23.17 -21.45 2.78
N SER A 45 -22.79 -22.20 1.76
CA SER A 45 -21.66 -21.88 0.88
C SER A 45 -21.79 -20.52 0.16
N ARG A 46 -23.01 -20.00 -0.05
CA ARG A 46 -23.26 -18.74 -0.78
C ARG A 46 -22.70 -17.49 -0.08
N LYS A 47 -22.46 -17.56 1.24
CA LYS A 47 -21.95 -16.43 2.02
C LYS A 47 -20.43 -16.41 2.17
N CYS A 48 -19.75 -17.47 1.75
CA CYS A 48 -18.32 -17.59 1.95
C CYS A 48 -17.52 -16.64 1.06
N VAL A 49 -16.44 -16.10 1.62
CA VAL A 49 -15.51 -15.18 0.94
C VAL A 49 -14.08 -15.74 0.91
N ALA A 50 -13.92 -17.03 1.23
CA ALA A 50 -12.63 -17.71 1.36
C ALA A 50 -11.62 -16.95 2.25
N CYS A 51 -12.08 -16.45 3.40
CA CYS A 51 -11.20 -15.80 4.38
C CYS A 51 -10.34 -16.79 5.20
N HIS A 52 -10.58 -18.10 5.04
CA HIS A 52 -9.85 -19.22 5.66
C HIS A 52 -9.82 -19.25 7.19
N ARG A 53 -10.58 -18.38 7.89
CA ARG A 53 -10.62 -18.37 9.36
C ARG A 53 -11.18 -19.69 9.92
N CYS A 54 -12.23 -20.24 9.33
CA CYS A 54 -12.81 -21.50 9.79
C CYS A 54 -11.84 -22.68 9.67
N ILE A 55 -11.02 -22.72 8.61
CA ILE A 55 -9.97 -23.72 8.42
C ILE A 55 -8.92 -23.56 9.52
N ALA A 56 -8.37 -22.34 9.68
CA ALA A 56 -7.32 -22.07 10.67
C ALA A 56 -7.73 -22.32 12.13
N MET A 57 -9.03 -22.28 12.44
CA MET A 57 -9.56 -22.48 13.79
C MET A 57 -10.12 -23.89 14.01
N CYS A 58 -10.10 -24.75 12.98
CA CYS A 58 -10.55 -26.13 13.11
C CYS A 58 -9.43 -26.98 13.74
N PRO A 59 -9.63 -27.56 14.93
CA PRO A 59 -8.58 -28.32 15.61
C PRO A 59 -8.31 -29.69 14.98
N ARG A 60 -9.10 -30.07 13.97
CA ARG A 60 -9.02 -31.37 13.30
C ARG A 60 -8.99 -31.24 11.79
N ASP A 61 -8.75 -30.06 11.22
CA ASP A 61 -8.68 -29.86 9.75
C ASP A 61 -9.89 -30.39 8.94
N ALA A 62 -11.05 -30.50 9.58
CA ALA A 62 -12.25 -31.13 9.01
C ALA A 62 -12.99 -30.25 7.99
N ILE A 63 -12.45 -29.09 7.61
CA ILE A 63 -13.12 -28.10 6.75
C ILE A 63 -12.30 -27.86 5.50
N SER A 64 -12.92 -28.05 4.34
CA SER A 64 -12.32 -27.74 3.04
C SER A 64 -13.13 -26.67 2.30
N ILE A 65 -12.44 -25.86 1.49
CA ILE A 65 -13.04 -24.85 0.62
C ILE A 65 -12.58 -25.13 -0.81
N ARG A 66 -13.52 -25.31 -1.72
CA ARG A 66 -13.29 -25.44 -3.16
C ARG A 66 -13.83 -24.21 -3.88
N GLU A 67 -12.96 -23.51 -4.60
CA GLU A 67 -13.39 -22.44 -5.50
C GLU A 67 -14.04 -23.02 -6.76
N ARG A 68 -15.12 -22.38 -7.23
CA ARG A 68 -15.88 -22.70 -8.46
C ARG A 68 -16.21 -24.19 -8.63
N PRO A 69 -16.99 -24.77 -7.70
CA PRO A 69 -17.41 -26.17 -7.75
C PRO A 69 -18.43 -26.46 -8.87
N VAL A 70 -19.19 -25.43 -9.28
CA VAL A 70 -20.19 -25.45 -10.36
C VAL A 70 -19.98 -24.13 -11.07
N ASP A 71 -19.23 -24.17 -12.17
CA ASP A 71 -18.90 -22.97 -12.92
C ASP A 71 -19.86 -22.79 -14.10
N TYR A 72 -19.90 -21.57 -14.60
CA TYR A 72 -20.51 -21.31 -15.88
C TYR A 72 -19.78 -22.06 -16.99
N ARG A 73 -20.47 -22.30 -18.11
CA ARG A 73 -19.77 -22.63 -19.37
C ARG A 73 -18.69 -21.58 -19.61
N SER A 74 -17.44 -22.03 -19.77
CA SER A 74 -16.31 -21.16 -20.09
C SER A 74 -16.60 -20.36 -21.35
N HIS A 75 -16.35 -19.05 -21.29
CA HIS A 75 -16.49 -18.15 -22.43
C HIS A 75 -15.33 -17.16 -22.45
N PRO A 76 -14.68 -16.93 -23.61
CA PRO A 76 -13.50 -16.06 -23.70
C PRO A 76 -13.76 -14.56 -23.48
N VAL A 77 -15.02 -14.15 -23.32
CA VAL A 77 -15.45 -12.75 -23.25
C VAL A 77 -16.37 -12.57 -22.06
N TRP A 78 -17.43 -13.38 -21.98
CA TRP A 78 -18.35 -13.43 -20.85
C TRP A 78 -17.81 -14.30 -19.72
N THR A 79 -16.72 -13.86 -19.09
CA THR A 79 -16.11 -14.57 -17.96
C THR A 79 -17.11 -14.70 -16.80
N THR A 80 -16.90 -15.70 -15.95
CA THR A 80 -17.69 -15.91 -14.72
C THR A 80 -17.83 -14.64 -13.90
N GLU A 81 -16.72 -13.93 -13.69
CA GLU A 81 -16.72 -12.67 -12.95
C GLU A 81 -17.60 -11.59 -13.60
N ILE A 82 -17.49 -11.40 -14.91
CA ILE A 82 -18.31 -10.42 -15.65
C ILE A 82 -19.80 -10.75 -15.54
N ARG A 83 -20.16 -12.04 -15.67
CA ARG A 83 -21.55 -12.48 -15.56
C ARG A 83 -22.10 -12.27 -14.15
N GLU A 84 -21.33 -12.61 -13.12
CA GLU A 84 -21.69 -12.37 -11.72
C GLU A 84 -21.90 -10.88 -11.43
N ASP A 85 -21.02 -10.02 -11.95
CA ASP A 85 -21.15 -8.57 -11.81
C ASP A 85 -22.45 -8.08 -12.46
N ILE A 86 -22.73 -8.49 -13.71
CA ILE A 86 -23.96 -8.13 -14.43
C ILE A 86 -25.20 -8.60 -13.66
N TYR A 87 -25.25 -9.83 -13.18
CA TYR A 87 -26.40 -10.32 -12.41
C TYR A 87 -26.59 -9.56 -11.10
N ASN A 88 -25.50 -9.24 -10.40
CA ASN A 88 -25.58 -8.45 -9.17
C ASN A 88 -26.06 -7.02 -9.44
N GLN A 89 -25.56 -6.38 -10.50
CA GLN A 89 -26.00 -5.04 -10.91
C GLN A 89 -27.45 -5.05 -11.39
N ALA A 90 -27.84 -6.00 -12.24
CA ALA A 90 -29.22 -6.12 -12.73
C ALA A 90 -30.22 -6.34 -11.59
N ARG A 91 -29.84 -7.10 -10.56
CA ARG A 91 -30.69 -7.35 -9.39
C ARG A 91 -30.79 -6.16 -8.45
N THR A 92 -29.73 -5.36 -8.31
CA THR A 92 -29.65 -4.35 -7.24
C THR A 92 -29.74 -2.91 -7.75
N GLY A 93 -29.44 -2.65 -9.02
CA GLY A 93 -29.26 -1.31 -9.57
C GLY A 93 -28.06 -0.55 -8.99
N LYS A 94 -27.14 -1.23 -8.27
CA LYS A 94 -26.07 -0.59 -7.49
C LYS A 94 -24.68 -0.81 -8.09
N ILE A 95 -23.77 0.11 -7.78
CA ILE A 95 -22.33 -0.03 -8.06
C ILE A 95 -21.75 -1.15 -7.19
N ILE A 96 -20.93 -2.01 -7.80
CA ILE A 96 -20.21 -3.06 -7.07
C ILE A 96 -18.98 -2.46 -6.40
N LEU A 97 -18.87 -2.66 -5.10
CA LEU A 97 -17.68 -2.31 -4.32
C LEU A 97 -16.73 -3.49 -4.19
N ALA A 98 -15.45 -3.19 -4.13
CA ALA A 98 -14.40 -4.15 -3.84
C ALA A 98 -13.28 -3.52 -3.00
N GLY A 99 -12.59 -4.35 -2.22
CA GLY A 99 -11.34 -3.98 -1.53
C GLY A 99 -10.12 -4.58 -2.22
N MET A 100 -8.94 -4.37 -1.61
CA MET A 100 -7.62 -4.77 -2.11
C MET A 100 -7.24 -4.08 -3.43
N GLY A 101 -6.09 -4.44 -4.01
CA GLY A 101 -5.62 -3.89 -5.28
C GLY A 101 -6.35 -4.45 -6.49
N ASN A 102 -5.95 -3.99 -7.67
CA ASN A 102 -6.45 -4.48 -8.95
C ASN A 102 -6.33 -6.01 -9.04
N ALA A 103 -7.45 -6.68 -9.35
CA ALA A 103 -7.54 -8.14 -9.38
C ALA A 103 -7.52 -8.72 -10.81
N LYS A 104 -7.32 -7.90 -11.83
CA LYS A 104 -7.24 -8.33 -13.22
C LYS A 104 -5.87 -8.94 -13.52
N PRO A 105 -5.80 -9.94 -14.44
CA PRO A 105 -4.57 -10.65 -14.76
C PRO A 105 -3.67 -9.85 -15.71
N TYR A 106 -3.44 -8.56 -15.44
CA TYR A 106 -2.48 -7.77 -16.20
C TYR A 106 -1.05 -8.21 -15.85
N PRO A 107 -0.14 -8.37 -16.83
CA PRO A 107 1.25 -8.74 -16.57
C PRO A 107 1.92 -7.81 -15.56
N ILE A 108 2.61 -8.39 -14.58
CA ILE A 108 3.39 -7.64 -13.60
C ILE A 108 4.79 -7.46 -14.19
N ILE A 109 5.19 -6.22 -14.45
CA ILE A 109 6.40 -5.93 -15.23
C ILE A 109 7.64 -6.35 -14.44
N PHE A 110 7.60 -6.26 -13.11
CA PHE A 110 8.68 -6.77 -12.26
C PHE A 110 8.99 -8.25 -12.49
N ASP A 111 8.00 -9.09 -12.84
CA ASP A 111 8.21 -10.53 -13.07
C ASP A 111 9.02 -10.81 -14.35
N SER A 112 9.04 -9.84 -15.27
CA SER A 112 9.78 -9.87 -16.54
C SER A 112 11.01 -8.94 -16.53
N LEU A 113 11.37 -8.41 -15.36
CA LEU A 113 12.52 -7.53 -15.17
C LEU A 113 13.48 -8.21 -14.19
N VAL A 114 14.69 -8.55 -14.66
CA VAL A 114 15.69 -9.27 -13.85
C VAL A 114 16.83 -8.35 -13.43
N LEU A 115 17.43 -8.63 -12.27
CA LEU A 115 18.63 -7.94 -11.78
C LEU A 115 19.88 -8.58 -12.38
N ASP A 116 20.81 -7.75 -12.83
CA ASP A 116 22.08 -8.14 -13.41
C ASP A 116 23.14 -8.29 -12.30
N ALA A 117 23.66 -9.51 -12.13
CA ALA A 117 24.65 -9.83 -11.12
C ALA A 117 26.08 -9.58 -11.62
N CYS A 118 26.92 -9.14 -10.71
CA CYS A 118 28.35 -8.95 -10.90
C CYS A 118 29.09 -10.30 -10.89
N GLN A 119 30.21 -10.39 -11.61
CA GLN A 119 31.03 -11.60 -11.79
C GLN A 119 32.52 -11.20 -11.92
N VAL A 120 33.23 -11.63 -12.97
CA VAL A 120 34.70 -11.45 -13.07
C VAL A 120 35.09 -10.00 -13.41
N THR A 121 34.27 -9.28 -14.18
CA THR A 121 34.57 -7.91 -14.62
C THR A 121 34.26 -6.84 -13.58
N ASN A 122 33.35 -7.13 -12.66
CA ASN A 122 33.07 -6.35 -11.46
C ASN A 122 32.73 -7.35 -10.36
N PRO A 123 33.48 -7.42 -9.25
CA PRO A 123 33.23 -8.40 -8.21
C PRO A 123 31.93 -8.10 -7.46
N SER A 124 31.24 -9.17 -7.02
CA SER A 124 30.15 -9.05 -6.05
C SER A 124 30.71 -8.66 -4.67
N ILE A 125 29.86 -8.04 -3.87
CA ILE A 125 30.13 -7.66 -2.48
C ILE A 125 29.40 -8.67 -1.58
N ASP A 126 30.06 -9.15 -0.52
CA ASP A 126 29.48 -10.09 0.46
C ASP A 126 28.89 -9.30 1.64
N PRO A 127 27.56 -9.14 1.75
CA PRO A 127 26.94 -8.37 2.84
C PRO A 127 27.20 -8.89 4.24
N LEU A 128 27.61 -10.16 4.38
CA LEU A 128 27.97 -10.75 5.67
C LEU A 128 29.35 -10.31 6.16
N ARG A 129 30.19 -9.81 5.25
CA ARG A 129 31.59 -9.45 5.53
C ARG A 129 31.90 -7.98 5.24
N GLU A 130 31.11 -7.35 4.39
CA GLU A 130 31.31 -5.99 3.91
C GLU A 130 30.13 -5.10 4.33
N PRO A 131 30.39 -3.81 4.64
CA PRO A 131 29.34 -2.90 5.08
C PRO A 131 28.37 -2.59 3.93
N MET A 132 27.07 -2.65 4.25
CA MET A 132 25.98 -2.29 3.34
C MET A 132 25.23 -1.08 3.89
N GLU A 133 25.06 -0.06 3.07
CA GLU A 133 24.34 1.17 3.41
C GLU A 133 22.95 1.18 2.76
N LEU A 134 21.92 0.94 3.57
CA LEU A 134 20.51 0.95 3.16
C LEU A 134 19.75 2.20 3.65
N ARG A 135 20.38 3.03 4.47
CA ARG A 135 19.77 4.25 4.98
C ARG A 135 19.49 5.21 3.84
N THR A 136 18.30 5.79 3.86
CA THR A 136 17.88 6.80 2.87
C THR A 136 17.27 7.99 3.57
N TYR A 137 17.40 9.15 2.92
CA TYR A 137 16.88 10.42 3.41
C TYR A 137 15.85 10.94 2.43
N LEU A 138 14.60 11.08 2.88
CA LEU A 138 13.50 11.59 2.08
C LEU A 138 13.32 13.08 2.33
N GLY A 139 13.61 13.85 1.30
CA GLY A 139 13.37 15.28 1.24
C GLY A 139 14.12 15.93 0.08
N LYS A 140 14.04 17.26 0.04
CA LYS A 140 14.76 18.07 -0.93
C LYS A 140 16.26 18.09 -0.63
N LYS A 141 17.10 17.76 -1.61
CA LYS A 141 18.57 17.80 -1.49
C LYS A 141 19.09 19.14 -2.05
N PRO A 142 20.05 19.81 -1.39
CA PRO A 142 20.64 21.03 -1.93
C PRO A 142 21.41 20.74 -3.23
N SER A 143 21.43 21.70 -4.16
CA SER A 143 22.15 21.56 -5.42
C SER A 143 23.68 21.51 -5.24
N ARG A 144 24.18 22.09 -4.14
CA ARG A 144 25.59 22.07 -3.75
C ARG A 144 25.70 22.05 -2.23
N LEU A 145 26.66 21.28 -1.72
CA LEU A 145 27.05 21.29 -0.31
C LEU A 145 28.33 22.12 -0.16
N GLU A 146 28.28 23.10 0.74
CA GLU A 146 29.44 23.80 1.25
C GLU A 146 29.81 23.19 2.59
N ILE A 147 31.08 22.83 2.69
CA ILE A 147 31.60 22.06 3.81
C ILE A 147 32.85 22.78 4.32
N ARG A 148 33.01 22.83 5.63
CA ARG A 148 34.23 23.27 6.29
C ARG A 148 34.85 22.08 7.01
N GLU A 149 36.09 21.80 6.68
CA GLU A 149 36.88 20.80 7.39
C GLU A 149 37.59 21.46 8.57
N LYS A 150 37.40 20.90 9.77
CA LYS A 150 38.15 21.23 10.99
C LYS A 150 38.82 19.96 11.49
N GLY A 151 40.01 19.66 10.96
CA GLY A 151 40.72 18.43 11.30
C GLY A 151 39.97 17.20 10.77
N SER A 152 39.53 16.32 11.68
CA SER A 152 38.72 15.13 11.34
C SER A 152 37.20 15.40 11.31
N GLU A 153 36.75 16.60 11.69
CA GLU A 153 35.34 16.96 11.69
C GLU A 153 34.96 17.71 10.42
N VAL A 154 33.81 17.32 9.87
CA VAL A 154 33.24 17.86 8.64
C VAL A 154 31.98 18.64 9.01
N GLU A 155 32.05 19.96 8.96
CA GLU A 155 30.92 20.86 9.25
C GLU A 155 30.20 21.21 7.93
N VAL A 156 28.93 20.82 7.80
CA VAL A 156 28.10 21.22 6.64
C VAL A 156 27.56 22.62 6.87
N LEU A 157 28.02 23.58 6.06
CA LEU A 157 27.59 24.98 6.14
C LEU A 157 26.25 25.23 5.42
N THR A 158 25.94 24.40 4.42
CA THR A 158 24.68 24.50 3.69
C THR A 158 23.51 24.09 4.57
N PRO A 159 22.49 24.95 4.76
CA PRO A 159 21.28 24.57 5.47
C PRO A 159 20.58 23.41 4.79
N ILE A 160 20.38 22.31 5.51
CA ILE A 160 19.62 21.14 5.03
C ILE A 160 18.17 21.33 5.47
N GLY A 161 17.25 21.20 4.53
CA GLY A 161 15.81 21.24 4.82
C GLY A 161 15.35 20.03 5.65
N PRO A 162 14.12 20.06 6.18
CA PRO A 162 13.58 18.92 6.92
C PRO A 162 13.55 17.69 6.01
N ASN A 163 14.03 16.56 6.54
CA ASN A 163 14.05 15.28 5.86
C ASN A 163 13.65 14.17 6.83
N LEU A 164 13.15 13.06 6.28
CA LEU A 164 12.98 11.83 7.04
C LEU A 164 14.19 10.93 6.83
N GLN A 165 14.82 10.47 7.91
CA GLN A 165 15.85 9.43 7.87
C GLN A 165 15.20 8.07 8.07
N LEU A 166 15.42 7.14 7.13
CA LEU A 166 14.93 5.77 7.21
C LEU A 166 16.10 4.82 7.26
N GLU A 167 16.10 3.86 8.19
CA GLU A 167 17.12 2.79 8.25
C GLU A 167 17.00 1.79 7.09
N THR A 168 15.89 1.82 6.36
CA THR A 168 15.60 0.99 5.18
C THR A 168 14.73 1.79 4.20
N PRO A 169 14.83 1.60 2.88
CA PRO A 169 13.98 2.30 1.92
C PRO A 169 12.52 1.82 1.93
N ILE A 170 12.11 1.02 2.92
CA ILE A 170 10.77 0.43 3.04
C ILE A 170 9.98 1.18 4.12
N MET A 171 8.86 1.78 3.73
CA MET A 171 7.87 2.38 4.63
C MET A 171 6.52 1.65 4.51
N VAL A 172 5.65 1.80 5.50
CA VAL A 172 4.28 1.29 5.42
C VAL A 172 3.33 2.39 4.96
N GLY A 173 2.67 2.19 3.82
CA GLY A 173 1.82 3.18 3.19
C GLY A 173 0.55 3.52 3.99
N HIS A 174 -0.04 4.66 3.62
CA HIS A 174 -1.26 5.19 4.22
C HIS A 174 -2.45 4.22 4.15
N MET A 175 -2.96 3.84 5.32
CA MET A 175 -4.23 3.12 5.49
C MET A 175 -4.97 3.79 6.63
N SER A 176 -6.24 4.17 6.47
CA SER A 176 -6.92 5.00 7.47
C SER A 176 -7.44 4.20 8.66
N TYR A 177 -7.45 4.81 9.85
CA TYR A 177 -8.35 4.38 10.91
C TYR A 177 -9.81 4.47 10.43
N GLY A 178 -10.57 3.41 10.68
CA GLY A 178 -11.85 3.13 10.01
C GLY A 178 -11.71 2.11 8.88
N ALA A 179 -10.76 2.28 7.95
CA ALA A 179 -10.49 1.25 6.93
C ALA A 179 -9.87 0.00 7.55
N ILE A 180 -8.85 0.18 8.40
CA ILE A 180 -8.29 -0.84 9.27
C ILE A 180 -8.58 -0.53 10.75
N SER A 181 -8.49 -1.55 11.60
CA SER A 181 -8.71 -1.44 13.04
C SER A 181 -7.59 -0.67 13.73
N LEU A 182 -7.87 -0.17 14.93
CA LEU A 182 -6.86 0.47 15.76
C LEU A 182 -5.74 -0.50 16.14
N ASN A 183 -6.06 -1.79 16.36
CA ASN A 183 -5.05 -2.83 16.60
C ASN A 183 -4.08 -2.97 15.42
N ALA A 184 -4.58 -2.91 14.18
CA ALA A 184 -3.73 -2.96 13.00
C ALA A 184 -2.85 -1.70 12.87
N GLN A 185 -3.39 -0.51 13.15
CA GLN A 185 -2.60 0.73 13.20
C GLN A 185 -1.50 0.66 14.25
N ALA A 186 -1.84 0.25 15.48
CA ALA A 186 -0.88 0.13 16.58
C ALA A 186 0.20 -0.91 16.28
N SER A 187 -0.16 -2.01 15.60
CA SER A 187 0.79 -3.03 15.16
C SER A 187 1.84 -2.44 14.20
N ILE A 188 1.38 -1.69 13.19
CA ILE A 188 2.26 -1.04 12.23
C ILE A 188 3.12 0.01 12.93
N ALA A 189 2.54 0.84 13.79
CA ALA A 189 3.24 1.90 14.52
C ALA A 189 4.41 1.37 15.37
N ARG A 190 4.16 0.28 16.10
CA ARG A 190 5.18 -0.44 16.87
C ARG A 190 6.27 -1.00 15.96
N ALA A 191 5.89 -1.61 14.84
CA ALA A 191 6.83 -2.21 13.90
C ALA A 191 7.76 -1.16 13.28
N VAL A 192 7.22 -0.05 12.76
CA VAL A 192 8.04 0.99 12.10
C VAL A 192 8.94 1.73 13.08
N SER A 193 8.50 1.90 14.34
CA SER A 193 9.33 2.45 15.41
C SER A 193 10.49 1.53 15.75
N ALA A 194 10.24 0.22 15.85
CA ALA A 194 11.29 -0.77 16.10
C ALA A 194 12.29 -0.92 14.95
N THR A 195 11.87 -0.71 13.71
CA THR A 195 12.73 -0.85 12.51
C THR A 195 13.29 0.48 11.99
N GLY A 196 13.06 1.61 12.67
CA GLY A 196 13.60 2.91 12.26
C GLY A 196 13.07 3.41 10.90
N THR A 197 11.79 3.20 10.62
CA THR A 197 11.12 3.68 9.39
C THR A 197 9.78 4.35 9.73
N PHE A 198 8.93 4.61 8.74
CA PHE A 198 7.68 5.37 8.90
C PHE A 198 6.45 4.62 8.40
N MET A 199 5.30 5.00 8.95
CA MET A 199 3.98 4.61 8.46
C MET A 199 3.11 5.81 8.09
N GLY A 200 2.17 5.64 7.18
CA GLY A 200 1.14 6.66 6.91
C GLY A 200 -0.14 6.46 7.73
N THR A 201 -0.70 7.54 8.29
CA THR A 201 -1.95 7.49 9.09
C THR A 201 -3.22 7.23 8.26
N GLY A 202 -3.17 7.57 6.98
CA GLY A 202 -4.31 7.60 6.07
C GLY A 202 -5.28 8.77 6.29
N GLU A 203 -6.36 8.77 5.51
CA GLU A 203 -7.36 9.86 5.42
C GLU A 203 -8.32 9.95 6.62
N GLY A 204 -8.06 9.23 7.72
CA GLY A 204 -9.04 9.00 8.78
C GLY A 204 -8.84 9.82 10.05
N GLY A 205 -7.89 10.75 10.06
CA GLY A 205 -7.35 11.38 11.28
C GLY A 205 -6.39 10.46 12.04
N LEU A 206 -5.96 10.90 13.23
CA LEU A 206 -5.02 10.18 14.08
C LEU A 206 -5.65 9.92 15.45
N HIS A 207 -5.76 8.64 15.82
CA HIS A 207 -6.27 8.26 17.13
C HIS A 207 -5.23 8.55 18.23
N GLN A 208 -5.67 9.02 19.40
CA GLN A 208 -4.79 9.48 20.47
C GLN A 208 -3.85 8.41 21.03
N SER A 209 -4.28 7.14 21.01
CA SER A 209 -3.44 6.02 21.45
C SER A 209 -2.17 5.82 20.60
N LEU A 210 -2.10 6.45 19.42
CA LEU A 210 -0.97 6.37 18.50
C LEU A 210 0.04 7.50 18.68
N TYR A 211 -0.26 8.52 19.51
CA TYR A 211 0.63 9.65 19.77
C TYR A 211 2.04 9.27 20.26
N PRO A 212 2.24 8.19 21.05
CA PRO A 212 3.59 7.75 21.42
C PRO A 212 4.50 7.38 20.23
N TYR A 213 3.93 7.15 19.03
CA TYR A 213 4.66 6.75 17.82
C TYR A 213 4.69 7.85 16.76
N GLN A 214 4.30 9.08 17.11
CA GLN A 214 4.08 10.17 16.17
C GLN A 214 5.33 10.54 15.33
N ASP A 215 6.52 10.35 15.91
CA ASP A 215 7.82 10.57 15.25
C ASP A 215 8.11 9.55 14.13
N HIS A 216 7.30 8.49 14.01
CA HIS A 216 7.34 7.50 12.94
C HIS A 216 6.08 7.53 12.06
N MET A 217 5.28 8.61 12.10
CA MET A 217 4.03 8.73 11.37
C MET A 217 4.01 9.87 10.37
N ILE A 218 3.54 9.59 9.17
CA ILE A 218 3.27 10.58 8.12
C ILE A 218 1.77 10.84 8.14
N VAL A 219 1.38 12.06 8.51
CA VAL A 219 -0.03 12.45 8.59
C VAL A 219 -0.56 12.83 7.22
N GLN A 220 -1.77 12.39 6.88
CA GLN A 220 -2.35 12.65 5.56
C GLN A 220 -3.32 13.83 5.56
N VAL A 221 -3.25 14.67 4.52
CA VAL A 221 -4.24 15.70 4.18
C VAL A 221 -4.90 15.30 2.86
N ALA A 222 -6.13 14.82 2.95
CA ALA A 222 -6.94 14.40 1.81
C ALA A 222 -8.17 15.30 1.62
N SER A 223 -8.87 15.17 0.49
CA SER A 223 -9.99 16.05 0.09
C SER A 223 -11.08 16.21 1.15
N GLY A 224 -11.35 15.19 1.95
CA GLY A 224 -12.36 15.25 3.02
C GLY A 224 -11.94 16.00 4.29
N ARG A 225 -10.63 16.29 4.48
CA ARG A 225 -10.06 16.96 5.67
C ARG A 225 -10.50 16.36 7.03
N PHE A 226 -10.83 15.07 7.06
CA PHE A 226 -11.26 14.40 8.30
C PHE A 226 -10.15 14.44 9.35
N GLY A 227 -10.46 15.01 10.52
CA GLY A 227 -9.52 15.09 11.65
C GLY A 227 -8.28 15.95 11.39
N VAL A 228 -8.33 16.87 10.41
CA VAL A 228 -7.19 17.76 10.10
C VAL A 228 -7.31 19.06 10.89
N ASP A 229 -6.44 19.23 11.87
CA ASP A 229 -6.21 20.46 12.62
C ASP A 229 -4.71 20.68 12.87
N ILE A 230 -4.33 21.80 13.49
CA ILE A 230 -2.92 22.13 13.73
C ILE A 230 -2.22 21.09 14.62
N ASN A 231 -2.87 20.59 15.66
CA ASN A 231 -2.29 19.57 16.54
C ASN A 231 -2.08 18.27 15.78
N TYR A 232 -2.99 17.90 14.88
CA TYR A 232 -2.81 16.75 13.99
C TYR A 232 -1.58 16.92 13.08
N LEU A 233 -1.40 18.09 12.46
CA LEU A 233 -0.25 18.36 11.59
C LEU A 233 1.09 18.32 12.34
N GLU A 234 1.14 18.87 13.55
CA GLU A 234 2.36 18.91 14.36
C GLU A 234 2.81 17.53 14.87
N ARG A 235 1.87 16.60 15.05
CA ARG A 235 2.16 15.24 15.52
C ARG A 235 2.91 14.41 14.47
N GLY A 236 2.63 14.58 13.18
CA GLY A 236 3.32 13.80 12.15
C GLY A 236 4.80 14.15 12.03
N ALA A 237 5.66 13.18 11.75
CA ALA A 237 7.03 13.39 11.30
C ALA A 237 7.08 14.10 9.93
N ALA A 238 6.08 13.86 9.08
CA ALA A 238 5.87 14.52 7.80
C ALA A 238 4.37 14.65 7.49
N ILE A 239 4.02 15.46 6.50
CA ILE A 239 2.66 15.63 6.01
C ILE A 239 2.56 15.14 4.56
N GLU A 240 1.58 14.32 4.22
CA GLU A 240 1.32 13.88 2.85
C GLU A 240 -0.01 14.41 2.32
N ILE A 241 0.02 15.24 1.28
CA ILE A 241 -1.16 15.65 0.52
C ILE A 241 -1.56 14.51 -0.42
N LYS A 242 -2.76 13.98 -0.25
CA LYS A 242 -3.27 12.88 -1.09
C LYS A 242 -4.15 13.39 -2.22
N ILE A 243 -3.56 13.60 -3.39
CA ILE A 243 -4.28 13.93 -4.63
C ILE A 243 -4.98 12.71 -5.22
N GLY A 244 -4.35 11.54 -5.14
CA GLY A 244 -4.90 10.32 -5.71
C GLY A 244 -4.36 9.04 -5.08
N GLN A 245 -5.05 7.93 -5.37
CA GLN A 245 -4.67 6.59 -4.96
C GLN A 245 -4.84 5.64 -6.14
N GLY A 246 -3.90 4.71 -6.31
CA GLY A 246 -3.86 3.81 -7.46
C GLY A 246 -5.11 2.93 -7.62
N ALA A 247 -5.74 2.54 -6.51
CA ALA A 247 -6.96 1.73 -6.52
C ALA A 247 -8.20 2.45 -7.07
N LYS A 248 -8.19 3.79 -7.10
CA LYS A 248 -9.35 4.59 -7.53
C LYS A 248 -8.94 6.01 -7.94
N PRO A 249 -8.16 6.17 -9.02
CA PRO A 249 -7.77 7.48 -9.50
C PRO A 249 -9.00 8.31 -9.88
N GLY A 250 -8.98 9.60 -9.57
CA GLY A 250 -10.05 10.55 -9.93
C GLY A 250 -11.27 10.57 -9.00
N ILE A 251 -11.29 9.78 -7.92
CA ILE A 251 -12.36 9.84 -6.90
C ILE A 251 -11.79 9.82 -5.47
N GLY A 252 -12.60 10.23 -4.51
CA GLY A 252 -12.21 10.37 -3.11
C GLY A 252 -12.18 9.06 -2.29
N GLY A 253 -11.79 9.22 -1.03
CA GLY A 253 -11.93 8.21 0.02
C GLY A 253 -13.37 7.71 0.15
N HIS A 254 -13.53 6.44 0.55
CA HIS A 254 -14.83 5.85 0.81
C HIS A 254 -14.70 4.93 2.03
N LEU A 255 -15.43 5.25 3.09
CA LEU A 255 -15.61 4.39 4.25
C LEU A 255 -17.11 4.15 4.44
N PRO A 256 -17.59 2.91 4.29
CA PRO A 256 -18.99 2.59 4.55
C PRO A 256 -19.39 2.87 6.01
N GLY A 257 -20.61 3.34 6.21
CA GLY A 257 -21.16 3.74 7.51
C GLY A 257 -21.21 2.62 8.54
N GLU A 258 -21.33 1.37 8.09
CA GLU A 258 -21.20 0.17 8.93
C GLU A 258 -19.83 0.08 9.65
N LYS A 259 -18.83 0.85 9.21
CA LYS A 259 -17.49 0.95 9.81
C LYS A 259 -17.25 2.28 10.52
N VAL A 260 -18.25 3.15 10.62
CA VAL A 260 -18.19 4.42 11.35
C VAL A 260 -18.83 4.22 12.73
N CYS A 261 -18.06 3.61 13.64
CA CYS A 261 -18.39 3.53 15.06
C CYS A 261 -18.11 4.87 15.76
N GLU A 262 -18.44 4.96 17.05
CA GLU A 262 -18.26 6.17 17.87
C GLU A 262 -16.83 6.71 17.81
N ASP A 263 -15.82 5.87 18.01
CA ASP A 263 -14.41 6.30 17.98
C ASP A 263 -13.97 6.84 16.60
N VAL A 264 -14.42 6.19 15.52
CA VAL A 264 -14.16 6.65 14.15
C VAL A 264 -14.88 7.96 13.86
N SER A 265 -16.12 8.09 14.33
CA SER A 265 -16.93 9.32 14.28
C SER A 265 -16.22 10.47 14.98
N CYS A 266 -15.74 10.25 16.22
CA CYS A 266 -14.99 11.24 17.00
C CYS A 266 -13.69 11.66 16.30
N THR A 267 -12.92 10.70 15.76
CA THR A 267 -11.65 10.98 15.08
C THR A 267 -11.87 11.78 13.78
N ARG A 268 -12.96 11.51 13.06
CA ARG A 268 -13.23 12.13 11.76
C ARG A 268 -14.14 13.36 11.83
N MET A 269 -14.82 13.58 12.95
CA MET A 269 -15.86 14.59 13.14
C MET A 269 -17.04 14.41 12.17
N ILE A 270 -17.55 13.18 12.06
CA ILE A 270 -18.72 12.83 11.22
C ILE A 270 -19.76 12.04 12.02
N PRO A 271 -21.05 12.01 11.64
CA PRO A 271 -22.05 11.23 12.36
C PRO A 271 -21.78 9.72 12.34
N VAL A 272 -22.03 9.05 13.47
CA VAL A 272 -22.00 7.58 13.58
C VAL A 272 -22.91 6.94 12.53
N GLY A 273 -22.44 5.87 11.88
CA GLY A 273 -23.21 5.14 10.87
C GLY A 273 -23.33 5.85 9.51
N SER A 274 -22.79 7.06 9.35
CA SER A 274 -22.80 7.76 8.06
C SER A 274 -21.68 7.27 7.13
N ASP A 275 -21.98 7.14 5.83
CA ASP A 275 -20.93 6.88 4.84
C ASP A 275 -19.98 8.08 4.76
N ALA A 276 -18.68 7.85 4.95
CA ALA A 276 -17.67 8.88 4.73
C ALA A 276 -17.21 8.83 3.27
N ILE A 277 -17.85 9.63 2.42
CA ILE A 277 -17.50 9.80 1.00
C ILE A 277 -16.78 11.14 0.85
N SER A 278 -15.48 11.09 0.57
CA SER A 278 -14.72 12.32 0.35
C SER A 278 -14.98 12.87 -1.06
N PRO A 279 -14.96 14.20 -1.25
CA PRO A 279 -14.97 14.80 -2.57
C PRO A 279 -13.87 14.22 -3.47
N ALA A 280 -14.13 14.17 -4.78
CA ALA A 280 -13.12 13.74 -5.74
C ALA A 280 -11.93 14.72 -5.80
N PRO A 281 -12.14 16.04 -5.99
CA PRO A 281 -11.05 17.01 -5.90
C PRO A 281 -10.83 17.48 -4.46
N HIS A 282 -9.65 18.01 -4.21
CA HIS A 282 -9.44 18.97 -3.12
C HIS A 282 -10.12 20.28 -3.54
N HIS A 283 -11.01 20.83 -2.71
CA HIS A 283 -11.73 22.08 -3.06
C HIS A 283 -10.85 23.33 -3.03
N ASP A 284 -9.61 23.19 -2.57
CA ASP A 284 -8.54 24.17 -2.56
C ASP A 284 -7.41 23.83 -3.54
N ILE A 285 -7.63 22.91 -4.49
CA ILE A 285 -6.67 22.56 -5.56
C ILE A 285 -7.40 22.37 -6.89
N TYR A 286 -7.36 23.37 -7.76
CA TYR A 286 -7.87 23.28 -9.15
C TYR A 286 -6.78 23.48 -10.20
N SER A 287 -5.57 23.81 -9.77
CA SER A 287 -4.40 24.06 -10.61
C SER A 287 -3.10 23.64 -9.90
N ILE A 288 -1.98 23.66 -10.62
CA ILE A 288 -0.67 23.37 -10.01
C ILE A 288 -0.24 24.51 -9.07
N GLU A 289 -0.70 25.73 -9.33
CA GLU A 289 -0.49 26.91 -8.49
C GLU A 289 -1.21 26.76 -7.14
N ASP A 290 -2.44 26.25 -7.14
CA ASP A 290 -3.20 25.97 -5.92
C ASP A 290 -2.53 24.87 -5.07
N LEU A 291 -2.04 23.81 -5.73
CA LEU A 291 -1.27 22.78 -5.03
C LEU A 291 -0.02 23.37 -4.37
N LYS A 292 0.71 24.23 -5.10
CA LYS A 292 1.87 24.95 -4.57
C LYS A 292 1.49 25.81 -3.35
N GLN A 293 0.33 26.46 -3.39
CA GLN A 293 -0.19 27.23 -2.26
C GLN A 293 -0.46 26.33 -1.06
N LEU A 294 -1.17 25.21 -1.22
CA LEU A 294 -1.45 24.28 -0.11
C LEU A 294 -0.16 23.71 0.49
N VAL A 295 0.79 23.29 -0.34
CA VAL A 295 2.11 22.83 0.11
C VAL A 295 2.78 23.90 0.97
N ARG A 296 2.78 25.16 0.51
CA ARG A 296 3.36 26.28 1.26
C ARG A 296 2.61 26.53 2.57
N SER A 297 1.27 26.52 2.56
CA SER A 297 0.46 26.72 3.77
C SER A 297 0.72 25.65 4.82
N LEU A 298 0.89 24.38 4.43
CA LEU A 298 1.23 23.30 5.37
C LEU A 298 2.64 23.45 5.95
N LYS A 299 3.60 23.91 5.13
CA LYS A 299 4.93 24.26 5.62
C LYS A 299 4.89 25.43 6.59
N GLU A 300 4.20 26.51 6.25
CA GLU A 300 4.06 27.68 7.13
C GLU A 300 3.35 27.32 8.44
N ALA A 301 2.27 26.52 8.37
CA ALA A 301 1.54 26.05 9.54
C ALA A 301 2.41 25.23 10.50
N THR A 302 3.41 24.52 9.98
CA THR A 302 4.36 23.73 10.78
C THR A 302 5.72 24.42 10.96
N GLU A 303 5.77 25.74 10.77
CA GLU A 303 6.99 26.56 10.89
C GLU A 303 8.17 26.02 10.07
N TRP A 304 7.90 25.39 8.93
CA TRP A 304 8.87 24.76 8.04
C TRP A 304 9.68 23.60 8.68
N LYS A 305 9.21 23.06 9.81
CA LYS A 305 9.86 21.96 10.55
C LYS A 305 9.55 20.58 9.97
N LYS A 306 8.43 20.44 9.24
CA LYS A 306 7.95 19.15 8.71
C LYS A 306 8.09 19.11 7.19
N PRO A 307 8.58 18.00 6.60
CA PRO A 307 8.55 17.83 5.16
C PRO A 307 7.11 17.58 4.69
N VAL A 308 6.82 18.02 3.45
CA VAL A 308 5.51 17.89 2.81
C VAL A 308 5.64 17.06 1.53
N PHE A 309 4.94 15.93 1.51
CA PHE A 309 4.88 15.00 0.39
C PHE A 309 3.59 15.22 -0.40
N VAL A 310 3.62 14.91 -1.70
CA VAL A 310 2.41 14.91 -2.54
C VAL A 310 2.25 13.56 -3.19
N LYS A 311 1.15 12.88 -2.85
CA LYS A 311 0.79 11.58 -3.41
C LYS A 311 -0.19 11.71 -4.56
N ILE A 312 0.22 11.20 -5.71
CA ILE A 312 -0.59 11.11 -6.93
C ILE A 312 -0.86 9.66 -7.29
N ALA A 313 -2.04 9.39 -7.84
CA ALA A 313 -2.25 8.14 -8.56
C ALA A 313 -1.43 8.16 -9.86
N ALA A 314 -0.88 7.01 -10.23
CA ALA A 314 -0.23 6.86 -11.51
C ALA A 314 -1.30 6.86 -12.62
N VAL A 315 -1.30 7.90 -13.44
CA VAL A 315 -2.21 8.12 -14.56
C VAL A 315 -1.46 8.76 -15.73
N HIS A 316 -2.14 9.02 -16.84
CA HIS A 316 -1.55 9.78 -17.93
C HIS A 316 -1.01 11.13 -17.42
N ASN A 317 0.16 11.56 -17.92
CA ASN A 317 0.88 12.77 -17.50
C ASN A 317 1.42 12.80 -16.06
N SER A 318 1.49 11.68 -15.32
CA SER A 318 2.13 11.65 -13.99
C SER A 318 3.54 12.24 -13.99
N ALA A 319 4.34 12.05 -15.04
CA ALA A 319 5.67 12.64 -15.18
C ALA A 319 5.65 14.18 -15.23
N ALA A 320 4.70 14.78 -15.96
CA ALA A 320 4.55 16.23 -16.03
C ALA A 320 4.02 16.81 -14.71
N ILE A 321 3.05 16.11 -14.08
CA ILE A 321 2.50 16.49 -12.78
C ILE A 321 3.60 16.46 -11.71
N ALA A 322 4.41 15.41 -11.66
CA ALA A 322 5.55 15.29 -10.75
C ALA A 322 6.57 16.42 -10.95
N ALA A 323 6.84 16.80 -12.21
CA ALA A 323 7.69 17.94 -12.52
C ALA A 323 7.10 19.28 -12.06
N GLY A 324 5.77 19.44 -12.08
CA GLY A 324 5.08 20.58 -11.49
C GLY A 324 5.21 20.60 -9.96
N ILE A 325 5.02 19.45 -9.31
CA ILE A 325 5.18 19.29 -7.86
C ILE A 325 6.60 19.61 -7.43
N ALA A 326 7.61 19.14 -8.16
CA ALA A 326 9.02 19.39 -7.87
C ALA A 326 9.42 20.88 -7.95
N ARG A 327 8.62 21.71 -8.64
CA ARG A 327 8.80 23.18 -8.68
C ARG A 327 8.06 23.91 -7.56
N SER A 328 7.28 23.18 -6.75
CA SER A 328 6.69 23.70 -5.52
C SER A 328 7.69 23.57 -4.35
N ALA A 329 7.24 23.85 -3.13
CA ALA A 329 8.05 23.61 -1.94
C ALA A 329 7.96 22.17 -1.42
N ALA A 330 7.35 21.24 -2.16
CA ALA A 330 7.20 19.85 -1.74
C ALA A 330 8.57 19.15 -1.65
N ASP A 331 8.69 18.20 -0.73
CA ASP A 331 9.94 17.49 -0.45
C ASP A 331 9.96 16.07 -1.05
N ALA A 332 8.77 15.52 -1.35
CA ALA A 332 8.65 14.25 -2.06
C ALA A 332 7.40 14.17 -2.95
N VAL A 333 7.49 13.35 -3.98
CA VAL A 333 6.39 12.90 -4.84
C VAL A 333 6.18 11.41 -4.60
N VAL A 334 4.98 11.03 -4.17
CA VAL A 334 4.60 9.62 -4.06
C VAL A 334 3.77 9.26 -5.29
N VAL A 335 4.17 8.22 -6.00
CA VAL A 335 3.45 7.71 -7.19
C VAL A 335 2.82 6.38 -6.82
N ASP A 336 1.50 6.26 -6.99
CA ASP A 336 0.74 5.07 -6.61
C ASP A 336 0.14 4.36 -7.83
N GLY A 337 0.73 3.23 -8.21
CA GLY A 337 0.32 2.43 -9.37
C GLY A 337 -1.05 1.78 -9.20
N PHE A 338 -1.71 1.39 -10.30
CA PHE A 338 -3.10 0.89 -10.26
C PHE A 338 -3.31 -0.36 -9.38
N ARG A 339 -2.23 -1.08 -9.02
CA ARG A 339 -2.25 -2.23 -8.11
C ARG A 339 -2.29 -1.83 -6.63
N GLY A 340 -2.27 -0.53 -6.30
CA GLY A 340 -2.47 -0.01 -4.96
C GLY A 340 -3.76 -0.55 -4.32
N GLY A 341 -3.69 -0.88 -3.03
CA GLY A 341 -4.82 -1.45 -2.29
C GLY A 341 -5.87 -0.42 -1.89
N THR A 342 -7.07 -0.88 -1.53
CA THR A 342 -8.12 -0.04 -0.94
C THR A 342 -8.98 -0.82 0.06
N GLY A 343 -9.54 -0.13 1.05
CA GLY A 343 -10.59 -0.69 1.90
C GLY A 343 -11.93 -0.79 1.17
N ALA A 344 -12.24 0.19 0.31
CA ALA A 344 -13.45 0.26 -0.50
C ALA A 344 -13.23 1.15 -1.74
N ALA A 345 -13.51 0.59 -2.91
CA ALA A 345 -13.58 1.32 -4.17
C ALA A 345 -14.67 0.70 -5.06
N PRO A 346 -15.28 1.48 -5.97
CA PRO A 346 -15.99 0.91 -7.10
C PRO A 346 -15.07 -0.04 -7.87
N LYS A 347 -15.54 -1.27 -8.09
CA LYS A 347 -14.76 -2.33 -8.75
C LYS A 347 -14.27 -1.89 -10.14
N ALA A 348 -15.11 -1.18 -10.88
CA ALA A 348 -14.78 -0.65 -12.21
C ALA A 348 -13.55 0.28 -12.20
N PHE A 349 -13.39 1.12 -11.18
CA PHE A 349 -12.23 2.00 -11.06
C PHE A 349 -10.98 1.20 -10.72
N ARG A 350 -11.07 0.33 -9.70
CA ARG A 350 -9.97 -0.51 -9.22
C ARG A 350 -9.38 -1.38 -10.32
N ASP A 351 -10.23 -1.91 -11.19
CA ASP A 351 -9.83 -2.90 -12.19
C ASP A 351 -9.39 -2.29 -13.53
N HIS A 352 -9.73 -1.03 -13.82
CA HIS A 352 -9.58 -0.45 -15.16
C HIS A 352 -8.96 0.96 -15.24
N VAL A 353 -8.59 1.58 -14.12
CA VAL A 353 -8.09 2.98 -14.13
C VAL A 353 -6.68 3.05 -13.53
N GLY A 354 -5.75 3.63 -14.29
CA GLY A 354 -4.38 3.93 -13.86
C GLY A 354 -3.30 3.21 -14.69
N ILE A 355 -2.03 3.44 -14.34
CA ILE A 355 -0.85 2.84 -14.99
C ILE A 355 -0.02 2.04 -13.97
N PRO A 356 0.78 1.04 -14.41
CA PRO A 356 1.60 0.23 -13.50
C PRO A 356 2.73 1.07 -12.88
N ILE A 357 3.13 0.74 -11.65
CA ILE A 357 4.09 1.54 -10.88
C ILE A 357 5.47 1.54 -11.54
N GLU A 358 5.84 0.42 -12.16
CA GLU A 358 7.11 0.20 -12.85
C GLU A 358 7.35 1.26 -13.93
N ALA A 359 6.38 1.40 -14.84
CA ALA A 359 6.43 2.39 -15.92
C ALA A 359 6.30 3.82 -15.41
N ALA A 360 5.49 4.04 -14.37
CA ALA A 360 5.24 5.37 -13.81
C ALA A 360 6.50 5.97 -13.16
N ILE A 361 7.19 5.18 -12.33
CA ILE A 361 8.44 5.61 -11.67
C ILE A 361 9.52 5.89 -12.71
N ALA A 362 9.71 4.98 -13.66
CA ALA A 362 10.72 5.16 -14.71
C ALA A 362 10.50 6.46 -15.51
N SER A 363 9.24 6.72 -15.89
CA SER A 363 8.85 7.94 -16.63
C SER A 363 9.01 9.21 -15.80
N VAL A 364 8.64 9.18 -14.52
CA VAL A 364 8.77 10.34 -13.61
C VAL A 364 10.25 10.65 -13.36
N ASP A 365 11.06 9.64 -13.02
CA ASP A 365 12.50 9.81 -12.79
C ASP A 365 13.19 10.38 -14.04
N ALA A 366 12.93 9.81 -15.22
CA ALA A 366 13.49 10.28 -16.48
C ALA A 366 13.12 11.75 -16.76
N LYS A 367 11.86 12.14 -16.52
CA LYS A 367 11.39 13.52 -16.73
C LYS A 367 12.02 14.52 -15.76
N LEU A 368 12.16 14.14 -14.49
CA LEU A 368 12.81 15.00 -13.49
C LEU A 368 14.30 15.16 -13.79
N ARG A 369 14.99 14.09 -14.22
CA ARG A 369 16.39 14.13 -14.64
C ARG A 369 16.59 14.97 -15.90
N SER A 370 15.75 14.78 -16.93
CA SER A 370 15.84 15.55 -18.17
C SER A 370 15.64 17.06 -17.97
N GLN A 371 15.05 17.46 -16.85
CA GLN A 371 14.84 18.85 -16.47
C GLN A 371 15.81 19.34 -15.39
N GLY A 372 16.75 18.50 -14.93
CA GLY A 372 17.73 18.87 -13.90
C GLY A 372 17.14 19.09 -12.51
N ILE A 373 15.91 18.63 -12.24
CA ILE A 373 15.19 18.87 -10.97
C ILE A 373 14.99 17.58 -10.14
N ARG A 374 15.69 16.50 -10.47
CA ARG A 374 15.55 15.21 -9.77
C ARG A 374 15.94 15.27 -8.30
N ASN A 375 16.88 16.15 -7.93
CA ASN A 375 17.34 16.32 -6.55
C ASN A 375 16.42 17.24 -5.72
N GLU A 376 15.47 17.93 -6.36
CA GLU A 376 14.55 18.86 -5.69
C GLU A 376 13.46 18.13 -4.89
N VAL A 377 13.20 16.85 -5.21
CA VAL A 377 12.22 16.00 -4.54
C VAL A 377 12.71 14.57 -4.44
N SER A 378 12.32 13.88 -3.37
CA SER A 378 12.35 12.42 -3.33
C SER A 378 11.16 11.82 -4.09
N LEU A 379 11.33 10.64 -4.66
CA LEU A 379 10.34 9.88 -5.42
C LEU A 379 10.03 8.58 -4.68
N ILE A 380 8.80 8.43 -4.21
CA ILE A 380 8.38 7.26 -3.42
C ILE A 380 7.44 6.42 -4.28
N ALA A 381 7.74 5.13 -4.43
CA ALA A 381 6.91 4.21 -5.19
C ALA A 381 5.87 3.52 -4.30
N SER A 382 4.63 3.45 -4.78
CA SER A 382 3.53 2.75 -4.10
C SER A 382 2.68 1.98 -5.10
N GLY A 383 2.04 0.92 -4.62
CA GLY A 383 1.06 0.18 -5.39
C GLY A 383 1.62 -1.03 -6.14
N GLY A 384 1.55 -2.20 -5.49
CA GLY A 384 1.91 -3.49 -6.09
C GLY A 384 3.31 -4.01 -5.76
N ILE A 385 3.96 -3.50 -4.71
CA ILE A 385 5.22 -4.04 -4.18
C ILE A 385 4.92 -5.28 -3.33
N ARG A 386 5.41 -6.45 -3.76
CA ARG A 386 5.06 -7.77 -3.17
C ARG A 386 6.20 -8.43 -2.43
N GLU A 387 7.44 -8.10 -2.78
CA GLU A 387 8.67 -8.75 -2.29
C GLU A 387 9.87 -7.80 -2.36
N SER A 388 10.98 -8.16 -1.73
CA SER A 388 12.23 -7.40 -1.74
C SER A 388 12.80 -7.17 -3.15
N ALA A 389 12.63 -8.13 -4.06
CA ALA A 389 13.05 -7.98 -5.46
C ALA A 389 12.28 -6.85 -6.18
N ASP A 390 10.97 -6.70 -5.92
CA ASP A 390 10.19 -5.56 -6.43
C ASP A 390 10.75 -4.23 -5.88
N VAL A 391 11.19 -4.21 -4.62
CA VAL A 391 11.82 -3.03 -3.98
C VAL A 391 13.14 -2.67 -4.67
N ALA A 392 14.05 -3.64 -4.85
CA ALA A 392 15.32 -3.41 -5.54
C ALA A 392 15.11 -2.89 -6.96
N LYS A 393 14.19 -3.53 -7.71
CA LYS A 393 13.87 -3.16 -9.09
C LYS A 393 13.31 -1.75 -9.19
N VAL A 394 12.36 -1.36 -8.32
CA VAL A 394 11.77 -0.02 -8.40
C VAL A 394 12.73 1.09 -7.96
N ILE A 395 13.65 0.80 -7.04
CA ILE A 395 14.74 1.71 -6.69
C ILE A 395 15.69 1.88 -7.87
N ALA A 396 16.07 0.78 -8.53
CA ALA A 396 16.85 0.81 -9.77
C ALA A 396 16.16 1.56 -10.91
N LEU A 397 14.82 1.56 -10.97
CA LEU A 397 14.05 2.38 -11.93
C LEU A 397 14.03 3.88 -11.59
N GLY A 398 14.31 4.25 -10.33
CA GLY A 398 14.47 5.64 -9.91
C GLY A 398 13.81 6.03 -8.58
N ALA A 399 13.15 5.12 -7.86
CA ALA A 399 12.56 5.46 -6.55
C ALA A 399 13.62 5.64 -5.45
N ASP A 400 13.39 6.56 -4.51
CA ASP A 400 14.20 6.76 -3.30
C ASP A 400 13.76 5.85 -2.14
N ALA A 401 12.48 5.49 -2.11
CA ALA A 401 11.86 4.60 -1.13
C ALA A 401 10.55 4.01 -1.68
N VAL A 402 9.97 3.06 -0.95
CA VAL A 402 8.71 2.40 -1.29
C VAL A 402 7.71 2.46 -0.13
N TYR A 403 6.42 2.48 -0.48
CA TYR A 403 5.34 2.15 0.43
C TYR A 403 4.84 0.73 0.19
N ILE A 404 4.96 -0.11 1.21
CA ILE A 404 4.28 -1.41 1.28
C ILE A 404 2.94 -1.23 1.99
N GLY A 405 1.90 -1.91 1.53
CA GLY A 405 0.58 -1.86 2.18
C GLY A 405 0.04 -3.26 2.38
N THR A 406 -0.38 -3.90 1.29
CA THR A 406 -0.93 -5.25 1.33
C THR A 406 0.06 -6.27 1.89
N ALA A 407 1.36 -6.17 1.61
CA ALA A 407 2.37 -7.05 2.20
C ALA A 407 2.39 -6.98 3.74
N ALA A 408 2.36 -5.77 4.32
CA ALA A 408 2.26 -5.58 5.77
C ALA A 408 0.93 -6.16 6.33
N LEU A 409 -0.19 -5.98 5.62
CA LEU A 409 -1.46 -6.60 6.03
C LEU A 409 -1.41 -8.13 5.98
N VAL A 410 -0.72 -8.71 4.99
CA VAL A 410 -0.53 -10.16 4.85
C VAL A 410 0.33 -10.70 5.98
N ALA A 411 1.40 -10.00 6.38
CA ALA A 411 2.20 -10.37 7.56
C ALA A 411 1.38 -10.39 8.86
N MET A 412 0.35 -9.54 8.96
CA MET A 412 -0.61 -9.56 10.08
C MET A 412 -1.70 -10.66 9.95
N GLY A 413 -1.75 -11.40 8.84
CA GLY A 413 -2.70 -12.50 8.62
C GLY A 413 -3.80 -12.25 7.59
N CYS A 414 -3.75 -11.14 6.83
CA CYS A 414 -4.70 -10.88 5.74
C CYS A 414 -4.67 -12.01 4.70
N ARG A 415 -5.85 -12.41 4.21
CA ARG A 415 -6.03 -13.44 3.16
C ARG A 415 -6.46 -12.88 1.81
N VAL A 416 -6.35 -11.56 1.62
CA VAL A 416 -6.60 -10.86 0.35
C VAL A 416 -7.99 -11.18 -0.26
N CYS A 417 -9.00 -11.44 0.58
CA CYS A 417 -10.34 -11.85 0.13
C CYS A 417 -11.16 -10.73 -0.55
N GLY A 418 -10.69 -9.47 -0.50
CA GLY A 418 -11.31 -8.34 -1.22
C GLY A 418 -12.63 -7.81 -0.64
N THR A 419 -13.05 -8.26 0.55
CA THR A 419 -14.34 -7.88 1.18
C THR A 419 -14.22 -6.89 2.35
N CYS A 420 -13.11 -6.15 2.40
CA CYS A 420 -12.74 -5.22 3.49
C CYS A 420 -13.79 -4.13 3.77
N TYR A 421 -14.54 -3.76 2.74
CA TYR A 421 -15.59 -2.74 2.78
C TYR A 421 -16.76 -3.16 3.68
N ARG A 422 -16.99 -4.47 3.90
CA ARG A 422 -18.11 -4.97 4.70
C ARG A 422 -17.92 -4.84 6.22
N GLY A 423 -16.71 -4.51 6.69
CA GLY A 423 -16.43 -4.47 8.14
C GLY A 423 -16.47 -5.83 8.86
N LEU A 424 -16.50 -6.95 8.13
CA LEU A 424 -16.59 -8.31 8.68
C LEU A 424 -15.26 -9.08 8.62
N CYS A 425 -14.11 -8.38 8.69
CA CYS A 425 -12.80 -9.03 8.60
C CYS A 425 -12.60 -10.00 9.79
N PRO A 426 -12.53 -11.32 9.56
CA PRO A 426 -12.47 -12.30 10.65
C PRO A 426 -11.10 -12.36 11.33
N TRP A 427 -10.10 -11.69 10.74
CA TRP A 427 -8.73 -11.58 11.24
C TRP A 427 -8.50 -10.27 12.04
N GLY A 428 -9.54 -9.47 12.29
CA GLY A 428 -9.43 -8.24 13.09
C GLY A 428 -8.72 -7.07 12.41
N ILE A 429 -8.36 -7.20 11.12
CA ILE A 429 -7.62 -6.16 10.38
C ILE A 429 -8.54 -5.08 9.84
N ALA A 430 -9.50 -5.41 8.97
CA ALA A 430 -10.32 -4.43 8.25
C ALA A 430 -11.76 -4.37 8.81
N THR A 431 -11.90 -4.10 10.10
CA THR A 431 -13.17 -4.10 10.85
C THR A 431 -13.12 -3.13 12.02
N GLN A 432 -14.28 -2.62 12.43
CA GLN A 432 -14.46 -1.86 13.67
C GLN A 432 -15.38 -2.57 14.67
N ARG A 433 -15.74 -3.84 14.39
CA ARG A 433 -16.54 -4.64 15.32
C ARG A 433 -15.66 -5.12 16.48
N PRO A 434 -15.98 -4.81 17.75
CA PRO A 434 -15.12 -5.14 18.89
C PRO A 434 -14.73 -6.62 18.97
N ASP A 435 -15.69 -7.53 18.74
CA ASP A 435 -15.49 -8.98 18.76
C ASP A 435 -14.52 -9.49 17.68
N LEU A 436 -14.40 -8.75 16.57
CA LEU A 436 -13.48 -9.06 15.49
C LEU A 436 -12.14 -8.36 15.68
N VAL A 437 -12.12 -7.10 16.12
CA VAL A 437 -10.90 -6.33 16.39
C VAL A 437 -10.04 -7.04 17.44
N ALA A 438 -10.66 -7.57 18.50
CA ALA A 438 -9.98 -8.33 19.56
C ALA A 438 -9.24 -9.59 19.06
N ARG A 439 -9.51 -10.06 17.83
CA ARG A 439 -8.86 -11.22 17.23
C ARG A 439 -7.47 -10.93 16.66
N LEU A 440 -7.10 -9.65 16.55
CA LEU A 440 -5.76 -9.21 16.12
C LEU A 440 -4.99 -8.76 17.36
N ASP A 441 -4.01 -9.55 17.76
CA ASP A 441 -3.08 -9.21 18.83
C ASP A 441 -2.00 -8.24 18.29
N PRO A 442 -1.92 -7.00 18.78
CA PRO A 442 -0.95 -6.03 18.30
C PRO A 442 0.52 -6.37 18.59
N ASP A 443 0.81 -7.17 19.61
CA ASP A 443 2.19 -7.57 19.95
C ASP A 443 2.71 -8.57 18.92
N ILE A 444 1.91 -9.60 18.61
CA ILE A 444 2.25 -10.60 17.58
C ILE A 444 2.28 -9.96 16.19
N ALA A 445 1.26 -9.16 15.88
CA ALA A 445 1.14 -8.53 14.56
C ALA A 445 2.25 -7.51 14.30
N SER A 446 2.67 -6.73 15.31
CA SER A 446 3.80 -5.81 15.17
C SER A 446 5.10 -6.55 14.91
N GLN A 447 5.38 -7.63 15.66
CA GLN A 447 6.56 -8.45 15.44
C GLN A 447 6.61 -9.04 14.03
N ASN A 448 5.48 -9.53 13.51
CA ASN A 448 5.42 -10.07 12.14
C ASN A 448 5.74 -9.01 11.08
N VAL A 449 5.23 -7.79 11.24
CA VAL A 449 5.52 -6.68 10.32
C VAL A 449 6.97 -6.23 10.43
N ALA A 450 7.53 -6.14 11.65
CA ALA A 450 8.93 -5.83 11.87
C ALA A 450 9.85 -6.90 11.25
N ASN A 451 9.52 -8.18 11.42
CA ASN A 451 10.25 -9.29 10.80
C ASN A 451 10.20 -9.23 9.27
N LEU A 452 9.05 -8.87 8.67
CA LEU A 452 8.94 -8.70 7.23
C LEU A 452 9.89 -7.61 6.73
N ILE A 453 9.86 -6.43 7.36
CA ILE A 453 10.72 -5.30 6.99
C ILE A 453 12.19 -5.71 7.13
N HIS A 454 12.57 -6.32 8.26
CA HIS A 454 13.92 -6.78 8.50
C HIS A 454 14.39 -7.82 7.47
N ALA A 455 13.57 -8.83 7.17
CA ALA A 455 13.89 -9.85 6.18
C ALA A 455 14.09 -9.25 4.79
N TRP A 456 13.21 -8.34 4.36
CA TRP A 456 13.36 -7.67 3.07
C TRP A 456 14.56 -6.74 3.04
N THR A 457 14.92 -6.08 4.14
CA THR A 457 16.15 -5.30 4.27
C THR A 457 17.39 -6.19 4.09
N LEU A 458 17.42 -7.39 4.67
CA LEU A 458 18.52 -8.34 4.46
C LEU A 458 18.57 -8.82 3.00
N GLU A 459 17.44 -9.19 2.41
CA GLU A 459 17.38 -9.60 1.01
C GLU A 459 17.80 -8.47 0.05
N LEU A 460 17.47 -7.21 0.37
CA LEU A 460 17.96 -6.05 -0.38
C LEU A 460 19.48 -5.93 -0.34
N SER A 461 20.09 -6.13 0.84
CA SER A 461 21.55 -6.16 0.97
C SER A 461 22.16 -7.26 0.10
N GLU A 462 21.60 -8.48 0.11
CA GLU A 462 22.05 -9.60 -0.74
C GLU A 462 21.93 -9.28 -2.23
N LEU A 463 20.80 -8.74 -2.68
CA LEU A 463 20.58 -8.36 -4.07
C LEU A 463 21.54 -7.25 -4.53
N MET A 464 21.80 -6.26 -3.67
CA MET A 464 22.76 -5.19 -3.95
C MET A 464 24.20 -5.72 -3.98
N GLY A 465 24.56 -6.59 -3.03
CA GLY A 465 25.87 -7.22 -2.97
C GLY A 465 26.15 -8.06 -4.22
N ALA A 466 25.17 -8.87 -4.64
CA ALA A 466 25.22 -9.60 -5.90
C ALA A 466 25.42 -8.67 -7.11
N ALA A 467 24.81 -7.48 -7.10
CA ALA A 467 24.99 -6.44 -8.13
C ALA A 467 26.28 -5.62 -7.99
N GLY A 468 27.15 -5.93 -7.01
CA GLY A 468 28.40 -5.20 -6.74
C GLY A 468 28.19 -3.78 -6.22
N ILE A 469 27.09 -3.55 -5.49
CA ILE A 469 26.68 -2.25 -4.96
C ILE A 469 26.57 -2.36 -3.44
N ASN A 470 27.19 -1.44 -2.70
CA ASN A 470 27.12 -1.39 -1.24
C ASN A 470 26.31 -0.22 -0.68
N SER A 471 25.71 0.62 -1.54
CA SER A 471 24.89 1.78 -1.11
C SER A 471 23.60 1.87 -1.90
N ILE A 472 22.48 2.07 -1.21
CA ILE A 472 21.16 2.18 -1.84
C ILE A 472 21.07 3.39 -2.78
N GLU A 473 21.82 4.46 -2.49
CA GLU A 473 21.95 5.63 -3.35
C GLU A 473 22.61 5.28 -4.70
N SER A 474 23.53 4.32 -4.73
CA SER A 474 24.18 3.83 -5.97
C SER A 474 23.31 2.89 -6.79
N LEU A 475 22.31 2.24 -6.17
CA LEU A 475 21.29 1.48 -6.88
C LEU A 475 20.25 2.41 -7.51
N ARG A 476 19.96 3.56 -6.90
CA ARG A 476 18.89 4.47 -7.31
C ARG A 476 19.04 4.96 -8.74
N GLY A 477 18.08 4.58 -9.60
CA GLY A 477 18.11 4.93 -11.02
C GLY A 477 19.19 4.22 -11.83
N ASN A 478 19.90 3.25 -11.25
CA ASN A 478 20.92 2.45 -11.94
C ASN A 478 20.27 1.34 -12.77
N ARG A 479 19.69 1.75 -13.91
CA ARG A 479 18.97 0.88 -14.84
C ARG A 479 19.89 -0.10 -15.56
N ASP A 480 21.20 0.14 -15.55
CA ASP A 480 22.21 -0.79 -16.06
C ASP A 480 22.29 -2.08 -15.22
N ARG A 481 21.73 -2.09 -14.00
CA ARG A 481 21.56 -3.32 -13.20
C ARG A 481 20.29 -4.09 -13.52
N LEU A 482 19.51 -3.67 -14.52
CA LEU A 482 18.26 -4.32 -14.91
C LEU A 482 18.34 -4.83 -16.34
N ARG A 483 17.68 -5.97 -16.61
CA ARG A 483 17.48 -6.49 -17.96
C ARG A 483 16.03 -6.93 -18.17
N GLY A 484 15.50 -6.59 -19.34
CA GLY A 484 14.17 -7.03 -19.79
C GLY A 484 14.22 -8.47 -20.30
N TYR A 485 13.48 -9.36 -19.65
CA TYR A 485 13.28 -10.74 -20.06
C TYR A 485 11.81 -10.95 -20.45
N LEU A 486 11.55 -11.26 -21.72
CA LEU A 486 10.20 -11.35 -22.29
C LEU A 486 9.42 -10.02 -22.23
N LEU A 487 10.12 -8.89 -22.09
CA LEU A 487 9.55 -7.56 -22.27
C LEU A 487 9.63 -7.16 -23.75
N ASP A 488 8.57 -6.52 -24.23
CA ASP A 488 8.60 -5.90 -25.55
C ASP A 488 9.45 -4.62 -25.55
N GLU A 489 9.88 -4.22 -26.75
CA GLU A 489 10.76 -3.06 -26.94
C GLU A 489 10.13 -1.74 -26.44
N SER A 490 8.80 -1.60 -26.54
CA SER A 490 8.13 -0.37 -26.13
C SER A 490 8.16 -0.20 -24.61
N ILE A 491 7.92 -1.28 -23.85
CA ILE A 491 8.03 -1.26 -22.39
C ILE A 491 9.49 -1.08 -21.96
N MET A 492 10.44 -1.79 -22.59
CA MET A 492 11.86 -1.59 -22.28
C MET A 492 12.32 -0.15 -22.51
N LYS A 493 11.82 0.52 -23.56
CA LYS A 493 12.09 1.94 -23.82
C LYS A 493 11.49 2.87 -22.76
N VAL A 494 10.31 2.56 -22.24
CA VAL A 494 9.69 3.34 -21.15
C VAL A 494 10.45 3.16 -19.84
N LEU A 495 10.88 1.93 -19.55
CA LEU A 495 11.68 1.60 -18.37
C LEU A 495 13.14 2.06 -18.50
N ASP A 496 13.60 2.30 -19.74
CA ASP A 496 14.98 2.63 -20.11
C ASP A 496 15.96 1.53 -19.64
N VAL A 497 15.63 0.29 -20.00
CA VAL A 497 16.40 -0.92 -19.69
C VAL A 497 16.76 -1.67 -20.97
N LYS A 498 17.87 -2.41 -20.93
CA LYS A 498 18.33 -3.24 -22.04
C LYS A 498 17.70 -4.64 -22.02
N PRO A 499 17.58 -5.34 -23.17
CA PRO A 499 17.17 -6.74 -23.19
C PRO A 499 18.26 -7.64 -22.57
N VAL A 500 17.87 -8.82 -22.10
CA VAL A 500 18.84 -9.84 -21.65
C VAL A 500 19.91 -10.13 -22.72
N GLY A 501 21.17 -10.23 -22.30
CA GLY A 501 22.32 -10.49 -23.18
C GLY A 501 22.94 -9.27 -23.86
N ALA A 502 22.43 -8.06 -23.61
CA ALA A 502 22.96 -6.78 -24.12
C ALA A 502 23.71 -5.94 -23.08
#